data_AF-A0A7X0X1R4-F1
#
_entry.id   AF-A0A7X0X1R4-F1
#
_cell.length_a   1.000
_cell.length_b   1.000
_cell.length_c   1.000
_cell.angle_alpha   90.00
_cell.angle_beta   90.00
_cell.angle_gamma   90.00
#
_symmetry.space_group_name_H-M   'P 1'
#
loop_
_entity.id
_entity.type
_entity.pdbx_description
1 polymer ?
#
loop_
_entity_poly.entity_id
_entity_poly.type
_entity_poly.pdbx_seq_one_letter_code
_entity_poly.pdbx_strand_id
1 'polypeptide(L)'
;MSRRWTEEDDIYLEYFIFSKDSKFEVAAEFLGRSLNATITRAAIIRKKREEYYICRKWTEEEDNYIKSNYKLWTYKLIAKRLNRSCKAVSDRACFLGLKKNNSLVALDGEIRKMADEGIYAVDIARKLQLDYETLRGYLRKHNISYQVMPQQESLEKARAKSPMNMYKFRW
;
A
#
# COMPACT_ATOMS: atom_id res chain seq x y z
N MET A 1 -16.98 4.02 32.93
CA MET A 1 -17.95 4.70 32.05
C MET A 1 -17.18 5.47 30.98
N SER A 2 -17.58 5.39 29.71
CA SER A 2 -16.93 6.14 28.64
C SER A 2 -17.34 7.61 28.66
N ARG A 3 -16.38 8.55 28.57
CA ARG A 3 -16.63 9.99 28.49
C ARG A 3 -17.47 10.32 27.25
N ARG A 4 -18.62 10.98 27.42
CA ARG A 4 -19.47 11.40 26.28
C ARG A 4 -18.75 12.43 25.41
N TRP A 5 -19.03 12.43 24.12
CA TRP A 5 -18.56 13.46 23.18
C TRP A 5 -19.32 14.76 23.38
N THR A 6 -18.61 15.88 23.51
CA THR A 6 -19.20 17.22 23.59
C THR A 6 -19.22 17.90 22.23
N GLU A 7 -19.96 19.00 22.12
CA GLU A 7 -19.97 19.83 20.91
C GLU A 7 -18.60 20.47 20.64
N GLU A 8 -17.89 20.88 21.69
CA GLU A 8 -16.50 21.38 21.59
C GLU A 8 -15.54 20.32 21.05
N ASP A 9 -15.67 19.06 21.48
CA ASP A 9 -14.87 17.95 20.95
C ASP A 9 -15.13 17.78 19.43
N ASP A 10 -16.40 17.91 19.00
CA ASP A 10 -16.79 17.80 17.59
C ASP A 10 -16.29 18.99 16.76
N ILE A 11 -16.38 20.23 17.28
CA ILE A 11 -15.85 21.45 16.64
C ILE A 11 -14.34 21.34 16.46
N TYR A 12 -13.63 20.89 17.49
CA TYR A 12 -12.18 20.66 17.39
C TYR A 12 -11.86 19.62 16.32
N LEU A 13 -12.61 18.51 16.25
CA LEU A 13 -12.40 17.50 15.21
C LEU A 13 -12.72 18.02 13.82
N GLU A 14 -13.78 18.82 13.64
CA GLU A 14 -14.08 19.47 12.37
C GLU A 14 -12.92 20.37 11.94
N TYR A 15 -12.46 21.26 12.83
CA TYR A 15 -11.30 22.11 12.59
C TYR A 15 -10.05 21.28 12.26
N PHE A 16 -9.78 20.23 13.04
CA PHE A 16 -8.63 19.35 12.86
C PHE A 16 -8.66 18.63 11.49
N ILE A 17 -9.83 18.19 11.02
CA ILE A 17 -9.96 17.55 9.71
C ILE A 17 -9.71 18.58 8.58
N PHE A 18 -10.10 19.84 8.79
CA PHE A 18 -9.84 20.93 7.85
C PHE A 18 -8.40 21.42 7.87
N SER A 19 -7.77 21.49 9.06
CA SER A 19 -6.39 21.89 9.23
C SER A 19 -5.49 20.79 8.66
N LYS A 20 -4.79 21.10 7.58
CA LYS A 20 -3.88 20.14 6.94
C LYS A 20 -2.76 19.76 7.92
N ASP A 21 -2.36 18.48 7.87
CA ASP A 21 -1.07 17.97 8.36
C ASP A 21 -0.92 17.58 9.83
N SER A 22 -1.95 17.03 10.46
CA SER A 22 -1.74 16.30 11.72
C SER A 22 -2.30 14.88 11.70
N LYS A 23 -1.53 13.97 12.30
CA LYS A 23 -1.91 12.59 12.57
C LYS A 23 -3.01 12.57 13.62
N PHE A 24 -4.00 11.68 13.50
CA PHE A 24 -5.11 11.57 14.46
C PHE A 24 -4.63 11.31 15.90
N GLU A 25 -3.41 10.83 16.05
CA GLU A 25 -2.68 10.69 17.31
C GLU A 25 -2.62 12.03 18.08
N VAL A 26 -2.36 13.15 17.40
CA VAL A 26 -2.30 14.48 18.02
C VAL A 26 -3.69 14.93 18.49
N ALA A 27 -4.72 14.70 17.66
CA ALA A 27 -6.10 14.99 18.05
C ALA A 27 -6.56 14.11 19.23
N ALA A 28 -6.14 12.84 19.24
CA ALA A 28 -6.45 11.91 20.32
C ALA A 28 -5.78 12.33 21.64
N GLU A 29 -4.53 12.75 21.60
CA GLU A 29 -3.79 13.30 22.74
C GLU A 29 -4.46 14.56 23.28
N PHE A 30 -4.77 15.52 22.41
CA PHE A 30 -5.43 16.78 22.78
C PHE A 30 -6.80 16.54 23.46
N LEU A 31 -7.59 15.61 22.92
CA LEU A 31 -8.90 15.26 23.47
C LEU A 31 -8.84 14.33 24.69
N GLY A 32 -7.65 13.82 25.05
CA GLY A 32 -7.48 12.82 26.09
C GLY A 32 -8.24 11.52 25.80
N ARG A 33 -8.30 11.08 24.53
CA ARG A 33 -9.03 9.88 24.10
C ARG A 33 -8.14 8.91 23.34
N SER A 34 -8.58 7.66 23.24
CA SER A 34 -7.89 6.68 22.39
C SER A 34 -7.98 7.06 20.91
N LEU A 35 -6.92 6.78 20.15
CA LEU A 35 -6.85 6.98 18.70
C LEU A 35 -8.09 6.41 17.98
N ASN A 36 -8.51 5.19 18.33
CA ASN A 36 -9.62 4.53 17.66
C ASN A 36 -10.98 5.22 17.93
N ALA A 37 -11.22 5.71 19.16
CA ALA A 37 -12.41 6.48 19.49
C ALA A 37 -12.47 7.78 18.68
N THR A 38 -11.35 8.49 18.57
CA THR A 38 -11.21 9.73 17.80
C THR A 38 -11.47 9.51 16.32
N ILE A 39 -10.86 8.47 15.72
CA ILE A 39 -11.09 8.09 14.31
C ILE A 39 -12.56 7.75 14.07
N THR A 40 -13.17 6.97 14.97
CA THR A 40 -14.58 6.56 14.85
C THR A 40 -15.50 7.77 14.92
N ARG A 41 -15.26 8.70 15.86
CA ARG A 41 -16.05 9.93 15.97
C ARG A 41 -15.91 10.81 14.73
N ALA A 42 -14.69 11.03 14.25
CA ALA A 42 -14.44 11.78 13.03
C ALA A 42 -15.17 11.17 11.81
N ALA A 43 -15.23 9.84 11.70
CA ALA A 43 -15.99 9.17 10.66
C ALA A 43 -17.51 9.39 10.77
N ILE A 44 -18.05 9.48 11.99
CA ILE A 44 -19.46 9.82 12.23
C ILE A 44 -19.73 11.27 11.81
N ILE A 45 -18.89 12.22 12.25
CA ILE A 45 -19.01 13.65 11.91
C ILE A 45 -19.02 13.83 10.38
N ARG A 46 -18.12 13.16 9.67
CA ARG A 46 -18.04 13.18 8.19
C ARG A 46 -19.30 12.71 7.46
N LYS A 47 -20.10 11.84 8.09
CA LYS A 47 -21.32 11.27 7.50
C LYS A 47 -22.59 11.98 7.95
N LYS A 48 -22.53 12.81 9.00
CA LYS A 48 -23.70 13.46 9.60
C LYS A 48 -24.21 14.64 8.77
N ARG A 49 -23.35 15.30 8.01
CA ARG A 49 -23.72 16.44 7.15
C ARG A 49 -23.81 15.98 5.71
N GLU A 50 -25.05 15.88 5.22
CA GLU A 50 -25.38 15.40 3.88
C GLU A 50 -24.88 16.36 2.78
N GLU A 51 -24.80 17.65 3.11
CA GLU A 51 -24.36 18.73 2.20
C GLU A 51 -22.86 18.75 1.90
N TYR A 52 -22.01 18.16 2.75
CA TYR A 52 -20.57 18.11 2.50
C TYR A 52 -19.86 16.98 3.26
N TYR A 53 -19.27 16.05 2.50
CA TYR A 53 -18.33 15.07 3.06
C TYR A 53 -17.05 15.79 3.48
N ILE A 54 -16.83 15.97 4.79
CA ILE A 54 -15.64 16.67 5.32
C ILE A 54 -14.38 15.81 5.06
N CYS A 55 -13.74 16.00 3.90
CA CYS A 55 -12.48 15.35 3.54
C CYS A 55 -11.36 16.36 3.30
N ARG A 56 -10.13 15.95 3.64
CA ARG A 56 -8.93 16.71 3.30
C ARG A 56 -8.83 16.82 1.78
N LYS A 57 -9.03 18.03 1.25
CA LYS A 57 -8.85 18.33 -0.18
C LYS A 57 -7.43 17.98 -0.61
N TRP A 58 -7.31 17.41 -1.81
CA TRP A 58 -6.02 17.17 -2.45
C TRP A 58 -5.41 18.48 -2.89
N THR A 59 -4.13 18.67 -2.62
CA THR A 59 -3.39 19.85 -3.11
C THR A 59 -2.65 19.53 -4.41
N GLU A 60 -2.28 20.57 -5.15
CA GLU A 60 -1.48 20.40 -6.37
C GLU A 60 -0.10 19.81 -6.06
N GLU A 61 0.51 20.15 -4.92
CA GLU A 61 1.78 19.56 -4.51
C GLU A 61 1.64 18.06 -4.22
N GLU A 62 0.56 17.64 -3.56
CA GLU A 62 0.27 16.22 -3.34
C GLU A 62 0.10 15.47 -4.66
N ASP A 63 -0.65 16.05 -5.61
CA ASP A 63 -0.86 15.46 -6.93
C ASP A 63 0.46 15.37 -7.72
N ASN A 64 1.27 16.43 -7.71
CA ASN A 64 2.58 16.46 -8.36
C ASN A 64 3.55 15.44 -7.74
N TYR A 65 3.49 15.26 -6.43
CA TYR A 65 4.25 14.26 -5.71
C TYR A 65 3.83 12.83 -6.10
N ILE A 66 2.53 12.56 -6.24
CA ILE A 66 2.05 11.27 -6.75
C ILE A 66 2.53 11.08 -8.20
N LYS A 67 2.33 12.06 -9.09
CA LYS A 67 2.73 11.98 -10.51
C LYS A 67 4.22 11.70 -10.71
N SER A 68 5.08 12.28 -9.89
CA SER A 68 6.53 12.08 -9.98
C SER A 68 6.99 10.73 -9.41
N ASN A 69 6.31 10.21 -8.37
CA ASN A 69 6.80 9.06 -7.62
C ASN A 69 6.02 7.75 -7.85
N TYR A 70 4.83 7.78 -8.46
CA TYR A 70 3.96 6.59 -8.54
C TYR A 70 4.57 5.40 -9.29
N LYS A 71 5.50 5.64 -10.22
CA LYS A 71 6.23 4.57 -10.94
C LYS A 71 7.36 3.98 -10.09
N LEU A 72 8.08 4.84 -9.37
CA LEU A 72 9.27 4.47 -8.62
C LEU A 72 8.91 3.77 -7.29
N TRP A 73 7.86 4.24 -6.62
CA TRP A 73 7.54 3.84 -5.25
C TRP A 73 6.21 3.10 -5.13
N THR A 74 6.03 2.40 -4.02
CA THR A 74 4.74 1.79 -3.67
C THR A 74 3.79 2.87 -3.16
N TYR A 75 2.48 2.70 -3.40
CA TYR A 75 1.48 3.62 -2.84
C TYR A 75 1.55 3.68 -1.31
N LYS A 76 1.97 2.60 -0.64
CA LYS A 76 2.22 2.58 0.81
C LYS A 76 3.30 3.59 1.22
N LEU A 77 4.40 3.66 0.48
CA LEU A 77 5.49 4.59 0.78
C LEU A 77 5.09 6.05 0.50
N ILE A 78 4.41 6.27 -0.63
CA ILE A 78 3.87 7.60 -1.00
C ILE A 78 2.86 8.07 0.05
N ALA A 79 1.95 7.19 0.46
CA ALA A 79 0.95 7.46 1.50
C ALA A 79 1.58 7.85 2.84
N LYS A 80 2.65 7.17 3.25
CA LYS A 80 3.39 7.52 4.47
C LYS A 80 3.98 8.93 4.39
N ARG A 81 4.52 9.33 3.22
CA ARG A 81 5.09 10.66 2.99
C ARG A 81 4.01 11.75 2.96
N LEU A 82 2.86 11.47 2.36
CA LEU A 82 1.72 12.39 2.27
C LEU A 82 0.83 12.39 3.52
N ASN A 83 1.14 11.56 4.52
CA ASN A 83 0.30 11.31 5.70
C ASN A 83 -1.16 11.00 5.32
N ARG A 84 -1.36 10.18 4.29
CA ARG A 84 -2.68 9.71 3.83
C ARG A 84 -2.76 8.20 3.91
N SER A 85 -3.96 7.65 3.74
CA SER A 85 -4.13 6.20 3.63
C SER A 85 -3.64 5.70 2.26
N CYS A 86 -3.11 4.48 2.22
CA CYS A 86 -2.71 3.84 0.96
C CYS A 86 -3.87 3.79 -0.05
N LYS A 87 -5.09 3.51 0.43
CA LYS A 87 -6.32 3.50 -0.38
C LYS A 87 -6.60 4.88 -0.98
N ALA A 88 -6.51 5.95 -0.20
CA ALA A 88 -6.73 7.30 -0.71
C ALA A 88 -5.73 7.68 -1.81
N VAL A 89 -4.45 7.35 -1.64
CA VAL A 89 -3.42 7.58 -2.67
C VAL A 89 -3.68 6.76 -3.94
N SER A 90 -4.06 5.49 -3.79
CA SER A 90 -4.42 4.63 -4.92
C SER A 90 -5.62 5.18 -5.70
N ASP A 91 -6.67 5.62 -4.99
CA ASP A 91 -7.87 6.20 -5.59
C ASP A 91 -7.55 7.51 -6.30
N ARG A 92 -6.68 8.35 -5.69
CA ARG A 92 -6.24 9.59 -6.30
C ARG A 92 -5.38 9.35 -7.54
N ALA A 93 -4.47 8.38 -7.51
CA ALA A 93 -3.68 8.01 -8.68
C ALA A 93 -4.59 7.55 -9.84
N CYS A 94 -5.64 6.78 -9.53
CA CYS A 94 -6.65 6.38 -10.51
C CYS A 94 -7.39 7.60 -11.09
N PHE A 95 -7.85 8.53 -10.22
CA PHE A 95 -8.48 9.78 -10.63
C PHE A 95 -7.57 10.64 -11.54
N LEU A 96 -6.27 10.65 -11.26
CA LEU A 96 -5.25 11.35 -12.07
C LEU A 96 -4.87 10.58 -13.36
N GLY A 97 -5.50 9.43 -13.64
CA GLY A 97 -5.19 8.60 -14.82
C GLY A 97 -3.84 7.89 -14.75
N LEU A 98 -3.21 7.82 -13.57
CA LEU A 98 -1.88 7.24 -13.38
C LEU A 98 -1.98 5.72 -13.27
N LYS A 99 -1.62 5.01 -14.34
CA LYS A 99 -1.50 3.56 -14.35
C LYS A 99 -0.07 3.15 -14.07
N LYS A 100 0.16 2.36 -13.01
CA LYS A 100 1.44 1.63 -12.92
C LYS A 100 1.55 0.77 -14.16
N ASN A 101 2.65 0.92 -14.90
CA ASN A 101 2.93 0.12 -16.08
C ASN A 101 3.19 -1.33 -15.62
N ASN A 102 2.12 -2.09 -15.40
CA ASN A 102 2.17 -3.53 -15.33
C ASN A 102 1.89 -4.10 -16.73
N SER A 103 2.46 -3.50 -17.79
CA SER A 103 2.36 -4.07 -19.12
C SER A 103 3.32 -5.25 -19.20
N LEU A 104 2.95 -6.32 -18.50
CA LEU A 104 3.53 -7.65 -18.65
C LEU A 104 3.36 -8.17 -20.08
N VAL A 105 2.50 -7.52 -20.88
CA VAL A 105 2.40 -7.71 -22.32
C VAL A 105 3.75 -7.51 -23.02
N ALA A 106 4.55 -6.53 -22.59
CA ALA A 106 5.89 -6.32 -23.15
C ALA A 106 6.89 -7.42 -22.74
N LEU A 107 6.65 -8.06 -21.59
CA LEU A 107 7.47 -9.15 -21.05
C LEU A 107 6.87 -10.53 -21.33
N ASP A 108 5.78 -10.63 -22.11
CA ASP A 108 5.01 -11.87 -22.29
C ASP A 108 5.87 -13.00 -22.85
N GLY A 109 6.68 -12.69 -23.86
CA GLY A 109 7.59 -13.65 -24.47
C GLY A 109 8.64 -14.18 -23.48
N GLU A 110 9.20 -13.32 -22.64
CA GLU A 110 10.16 -13.72 -21.61
C GLU A 110 9.50 -14.57 -20.51
N ILE A 111 8.30 -14.18 -20.09
CA ILE A 111 7.52 -14.91 -19.07
C ILE A 111 7.17 -16.30 -19.56
N ARG A 112 6.67 -16.45 -20.80
CA ARG A 112 6.37 -17.76 -21.40
C ARG A 112 7.60 -18.62 -21.52
N LYS A 113 8.69 -18.07 -22.08
CA LYS A 113 9.96 -18.78 -22.24
C LYS A 113 10.45 -19.34 -20.90
N MET A 114 10.48 -18.52 -19.85
CA MET A 114 10.92 -18.98 -18.52
C MET A 114 9.96 -19.99 -17.88
N ALA A 115 8.66 -19.87 -18.14
CA ALA A 115 7.66 -20.83 -17.67
C ALA A 115 7.80 -22.18 -18.38
N ASP A 116 8.04 -22.17 -19.69
CA ASP A 116 8.28 -23.37 -20.51
C ASP A 116 9.61 -24.05 -20.15
N GLU A 117 10.64 -23.26 -19.80
CA GLU A 117 11.90 -23.75 -19.23
C GLU A 117 11.74 -24.38 -17.82
N GLY A 118 10.53 -24.36 -17.25
CA GLY A 118 10.25 -24.95 -15.94
C GLY A 118 10.73 -24.12 -14.76
N ILE A 119 11.10 -22.85 -14.98
CA ILE A 119 11.51 -21.95 -13.89
C ILE A 119 10.30 -21.65 -13.00
N TYR A 120 10.47 -21.77 -11.69
CA TYR A 120 9.41 -21.47 -10.73
C TYR A 120 8.96 -20.01 -10.82
N ALA A 121 7.65 -19.77 -10.74
CA ALA A 121 7.08 -18.42 -10.85
C ALA A 121 7.66 -17.41 -9.83
N VAL A 122 8.06 -17.87 -8.64
CA VAL A 122 8.73 -17.03 -7.64
C VAL A 122 10.10 -16.54 -8.12
N ASP A 123 10.84 -17.38 -8.83
CA ASP A 123 12.16 -17.05 -9.36
C ASP A 123 12.03 -16.15 -10.61
N ILE A 124 11.01 -16.38 -11.45
CA ILE A 124 10.64 -15.48 -12.58
C ILE A 124 10.32 -14.07 -12.05
N ALA A 125 9.47 -13.97 -11.03
CA ALA A 125 9.10 -12.68 -10.43
C ALA A 125 10.34 -11.93 -9.91
N ARG A 126 11.24 -12.64 -9.23
CA ARG A 126 12.49 -12.05 -8.72
C ARG A 126 13.39 -11.56 -9.85
N LYS A 127 13.54 -12.35 -10.92
CA LYS A 127 14.40 -12.03 -12.06
C LYS A 127 13.90 -10.80 -12.82
N LEU A 128 12.59 -10.69 -13.02
CA LEU A 128 11.94 -9.56 -13.68
C LEU A 128 11.70 -8.36 -12.74
N GLN A 129 12.11 -8.46 -11.48
CA GLN A 129 11.86 -7.46 -10.43
C GLN A 129 10.36 -7.11 -10.28
N LEU A 130 9.51 -8.11 -10.49
CA LEU A 130 8.07 -8.01 -10.37
C LEU A 130 7.60 -8.49 -9.00
N ASP A 131 6.49 -7.89 -8.56
CA ASP A 131 5.72 -8.46 -7.47
C ASP A 131 5.15 -9.83 -7.87
N TYR A 132 5.31 -10.83 -7.00
CA TYR A 132 4.91 -12.21 -7.30
C TYR A 132 3.40 -12.32 -7.58
N GLU A 133 2.57 -11.58 -6.84
CA GLU A 133 1.12 -11.63 -7.03
C GLU A 133 0.70 -11.00 -8.36
N THR A 134 1.42 -9.96 -8.77
CA THR A 134 1.26 -9.34 -10.09
C THR A 134 1.58 -10.33 -11.22
N LEU A 135 2.69 -11.07 -11.14
CA LEU A 135 3.04 -12.11 -12.11
C LEU A 135 2.03 -13.27 -12.08
N ARG A 136 1.66 -13.75 -10.89
CA ARG A 136 0.70 -14.84 -10.71
C ARG A 136 -0.67 -14.51 -11.31
N GLY A 137 -1.16 -13.30 -11.09
CA GLY A 137 -2.41 -12.81 -11.68
C GLY A 137 -2.35 -12.80 -13.21
N TYR A 138 -1.20 -12.44 -13.79
CA TYR A 138 -0.99 -12.47 -15.24
C TYR A 138 -0.97 -13.89 -15.82
N LEU A 139 -0.19 -14.79 -15.22
CA LEU A 139 -0.14 -16.20 -15.64
C LEU A 139 -1.53 -16.84 -15.65
N ARG A 140 -2.33 -16.57 -14.60
CA ARG A 140 -3.73 -17.02 -14.52
C ARG A 140 -4.62 -16.38 -15.58
N LYS A 141 -4.48 -15.08 -15.85
CA LYS A 141 -5.29 -14.36 -16.83
C LYS A 141 -5.01 -14.83 -18.27
N HIS A 142 -3.78 -15.21 -18.56
CA HIS A 142 -3.32 -15.62 -19.90
C HIS A 142 -3.21 -17.14 -20.08
N ASN A 143 -3.69 -17.93 -19.10
CA ASN A 143 -3.65 -19.40 -19.09
C ASN A 143 -2.25 -19.98 -19.38
N ILE A 144 -1.21 -19.37 -18.80
CA ILE A 144 0.17 -19.84 -18.93
C ILE A 144 0.43 -20.86 -17.82
N SER A 145 0.81 -22.08 -18.19
CA SER A 145 1.21 -23.12 -17.22
C SER A 145 2.52 -22.73 -16.55
N TYR A 146 2.64 -22.97 -15.25
CA TYR A 146 3.87 -22.69 -14.51
C TYR A 146 4.02 -23.65 -13.33
N GLN A 147 5.27 -23.90 -12.92
CA GLN A 147 5.59 -24.74 -11.77
C GLN A 147 5.54 -23.92 -10.47
N VAL A 148 4.96 -24.51 -9.42
CA VAL A 148 4.99 -23.96 -8.06
C VAL A 148 6.14 -24.63 -7.31
N MET A 149 6.98 -23.82 -6.68
CA MET A 149 8.10 -24.33 -5.89
C MET A 149 7.58 -25.13 -4.68
N PRO A 150 8.00 -26.39 -4.49
CA PRO A 150 7.65 -27.17 -3.31
C PRO A 150 8.11 -26.51 -2.01
N GLN A 151 7.38 -26.73 -0.92
CA GLN A 151 7.69 -26.11 0.38
C GLN A 151 9.08 -26.48 0.90
N GLN A 152 9.50 -27.74 0.69
CA GLN A 152 10.82 -28.22 1.11
C GLN A 152 11.95 -27.45 0.41
N GLU A 153 11.91 -27.33 -0.92
CA GLU A 153 12.89 -26.56 -1.69
C GLU A 153 12.89 -25.06 -1.33
N SER A 154 11.71 -24.49 -1.06
CA SER A 154 11.59 -23.10 -0.62
C SER A 154 12.29 -22.87 0.73
N LEU A 155 12.14 -23.81 1.68
CA LEU A 155 12.79 -23.75 2.98
C LEU A 155 14.30 -23.90 2.85
N GLU A 156 14.78 -24.80 1.98
CA GLU A 156 16.21 -24.97 1.71
C GLU A 156 16.82 -23.70 1.11
N LYS A 157 16.20 -23.12 0.07
CA LYS A 157 16.63 -21.85 -0.53
C LYS A 157 16.64 -20.69 0.48
N ALA A 158 15.65 -20.64 1.37
CA ALA A 158 15.60 -19.63 2.43
C ALA A 158 16.71 -19.83 3.48
N ARG A 159 16.96 -21.08 3.89
CA ARG A 159 18.06 -21.44 4.82
C ARG A 159 19.44 -21.16 4.23
N ALA A 160 19.64 -21.42 2.94
CA ALA A 160 20.89 -21.12 2.24
C ALA A 160 21.20 -19.61 2.20
N LYS A 161 20.17 -18.77 2.11
CA LYS A 161 20.29 -17.31 2.16
C LYS A 161 20.34 -16.74 3.59
N SER A 162 20.21 -17.59 4.61
CA SER A 162 20.24 -17.15 6.01
C SER A 162 21.65 -16.75 6.41
N PRO A 163 21.86 -15.56 7.01
CA PRO A 163 23.18 -15.10 7.44
C PRO A 163 23.91 -16.13 8.31
N MET A 164 23.19 -16.84 9.18
CA MET A 164 23.78 -17.86 10.08
C MET A 164 24.42 -19.04 9.35
N ASN A 165 24.06 -19.33 8.10
CA ASN A 165 24.68 -20.40 7.31
C ASN A 165 25.91 -19.90 6.52
N MET A 166 26.01 -18.60 6.23
CA MET A 166 27.17 -18.00 5.54
C MET A 166 28.42 -17.91 6.44
N TYR A 167 28.26 -17.93 7.76
CA TYR A 167 29.38 -17.86 8.72
C TYR A 167 29.93 -19.23 9.15
N LYS A 168 29.46 -20.35 8.57
CA LYS A 168 29.94 -21.70 8.93
C LYS A 168 31.31 -22.08 8.35
N PHE A 169 31.90 -21.24 7.50
CA PHE A 169 33.25 -21.44 6.95
C PHE A 169 34.07 -20.15 7.08
N ARG A 170 34.49 -19.85 8.30
CA ARG A 170 35.59 -18.91 8.54
C ARG A 170 36.32 -19.33 9.83
N TRP A 171 37.23 -20.27 9.65
CA TRP A 171 38.36 -20.53 10.55
C TRP A 171 39.63 -20.36 9.70
#